data_AF-A0A7C9CP78-F1
#
_entry.id   AF-A0A7C9CP78-F1
#
_cell.length_a   1.000
_cell.length_b   1.000
_cell.length_c   1.000
_cell.angle_alpha   90.00
_cell.angle_beta   90.00
_cell.angle_gamma   90.00
#
_symmetry.space_group_name_H-M   'P 1'
#
loop_
_entity.id
_entity.type
_entity.pdbx_description
1 polymer ?
#
loop_
_entity_poly.entity_id
_entity_poly.type
_entity_poly.pdbx_seq_one_letter_code
_entity_poly.pdbx_strand_id
1 'polypeptide(L)'
;SNQETSFVTIGQRLLANPLKVRFHYGHPDVFDRLFHLTRGGISKASRVINLSEDIFAGFNSTLRGGSVTHHEYIQVGKGRDVGLNQISMFEAKIANGNGEQSLSRDIYRLGHRFDFFRMLSCYFTTIGFYYSMLITVLTVYIFLYGRLYLVLSGLEQGLNNYRRFRNSKPLQVALASQSFVQIGFLMALPMLMEIGLEKGFRAALSEFVLMQLQLAPVFFTFSLGTKTHYYGRTLLHGGAKYRPTGRGFVVFHAKFAENYRLYSRSHFVKGIELMILLIVYEIFGQPSRSPVA
;
A
#
# COMPACT_ATOMS: atom_id res chain seq x y z
N SER A 1 15.45 5.43 0.75
CA SER A 1 15.94 6.70 1.32
C SER A 1 14.86 7.78 1.24
N ASN A 2 14.57 8.39 0.09
CA ASN A 2 13.61 9.50 -0.02
C ASN A 2 12.19 9.22 0.56
N GLN A 3 11.64 8.02 0.34
CA GLN A 3 10.32 7.65 0.92
C GLN A 3 10.34 7.51 2.45
N GLU A 4 11.49 7.16 3.05
CA GLU A 4 11.60 7.07 4.50
C GLU A 4 11.73 8.47 5.12
N THR A 5 12.47 9.37 4.47
CA THR A 5 12.56 10.78 4.86
C THR A 5 11.19 11.43 4.89
N SER A 6 10.40 11.25 3.83
CA SER A 6 9.04 11.80 3.74
C SER A 6 8.10 11.27 4.80
N PHE A 7 8.19 9.96 5.04
CA PHE A 7 7.37 9.27 6.02
C PHE A 7 7.63 9.74 7.45
N VAL A 8 8.87 10.08 7.80
CA VAL A 8 9.27 10.48 9.17
C VAL A 8 9.14 11.99 9.40
N THR A 9 9.17 12.81 8.34
CA THR A 9 9.17 14.27 8.43
C THR A 9 7.80 14.87 8.06
N ILE A 10 7.63 15.36 6.83
CA ILE A 10 6.47 16.13 6.37
C ILE A 10 5.15 15.36 6.56
N GLY A 11 5.17 14.04 6.36
CA GLY A 11 4.02 13.18 6.64
C GLY A 11 3.61 13.22 8.11
N GLN A 12 4.56 13.07 9.04
CA GLN A 12 4.27 13.13 10.48
C GLN A 12 3.86 14.53 10.92
N ARG A 13 4.45 15.58 10.36
CA ARG A 13 4.06 16.98 10.64
C ARG A 13 2.59 17.20 10.30
N LEU A 14 2.17 16.85 9.08
CA LEU A 14 0.79 17.03 8.61
C LEU A 14 -0.21 16.21 9.45
N LEU A 15 0.14 14.96 9.77
CA LEU A 15 -0.70 14.07 10.58
C LEU A 15 -0.84 14.56 12.03
N ALA A 16 0.19 15.18 12.60
CA ALA A 16 0.16 15.74 13.95
C ALA A 16 -0.61 17.06 14.01
N ASN A 17 -0.31 18.01 13.11
CA ASN A 17 -0.92 19.33 13.06
C ASN A 17 -1.02 19.78 11.59
N PRO A 18 -2.21 20.08 11.04
CA PRO A 18 -3.50 20.30 11.73
C PRO A 18 -4.38 19.05 11.92
N LEU A 19 -4.04 17.91 11.31
CA LEU A 19 -5.01 16.81 11.16
C LEU A 19 -5.26 16.03 12.46
N LYS A 20 -4.33 16.04 13.43
CA LYS A 20 -4.46 15.32 14.71
C LYS A 20 -4.90 13.85 14.54
N VAL A 21 -4.37 13.19 13.51
CA VAL A 21 -4.57 11.77 13.18
C VAL A 21 -3.25 11.00 13.12
N ARG A 22 -2.21 11.50 13.79
CA ARG A 22 -0.96 10.77 13.99
C ARG A 22 -1.20 9.61 14.95
N PHE A 23 -1.32 8.40 14.40
CA PHE A 23 -1.35 7.16 15.15
C PHE A 23 0.00 6.47 14.94
N HIS A 24 0.77 6.43 16.01
CA HIS A 24 2.22 6.28 15.97
C HIS A 24 2.74 5.07 15.16
N TYR A 25 3.78 5.31 14.37
CA TYR A 25 4.68 4.28 13.83
C TYR A 25 6.10 4.87 13.73
N GLY A 26 7.08 4.32 14.48
CA GLY A 26 8.50 4.68 14.29
C GLY A 26 9.32 5.16 15.50
N HIS A 27 9.23 4.47 16.66
CA HIS A 27 9.96 4.72 17.92
C HIS A 27 11.38 5.37 17.83
N PRO A 28 11.71 6.28 18.78
CA PRO A 28 11.21 6.29 20.17
C PRO A 28 10.16 7.37 20.50
N ASP A 29 8.94 6.95 20.80
CA ASP A 29 7.89 7.83 21.35
C ASP A 29 8.02 7.96 22.88
N VAL A 30 7.61 9.11 23.40
CA VAL A 30 7.56 9.39 24.84
C VAL A 30 6.10 9.42 25.28
N PHE A 31 5.75 8.58 26.27
CA PHE A 31 4.40 8.48 26.80
C PHE A 31 4.28 9.19 28.14
N ASP A 32 3.23 10.00 28.31
CA ASP A 32 2.83 10.49 29.63
C ASP A 32 2.31 9.31 30.48
N ARG A 33 3.11 8.94 31.48
CA ARG A 33 2.82 7.84 32.42
C ARG A 33 1.50 8.06 33.16
N LEU A 34 1.25 9.27 33.67
CA LEU A 34 0.06 9.55 34.47
C LEU A 34 -1.20 9.45 33.62
N PHE A 35 -1.15 9.97 32.39
CA PHE A 35 -2.29 9.88 31.46
C PHE A 35 -2.65 8.43 31.12
N HIS A 36 -1.66 7.59 30.78
CA HIS A 36 -1.92 6.23 30.32
C HIS A 36 -2.25 5.26 31.46
N LEU A 37 -1.59 5.35 32.62
CA LEU A 37 -1.89 4.47 33.76
C LEU A 37 -3.30 4.70 34.32
N THR A 38 -3.71 5.96 34.48
CA THR A 38 -5.02 6.30 35.05
C THR A 38 -6.20 5.99 34.11
N ARG A 39 -5.94 5.78 32.82
CA ARG A 39 -6.99 5.59 31.80
C ARG A 39 -6.98 4.20 31.16
N GLY A 40 -6.34 3.21 31.78
CA GLY A 40 -6.39 1.81 31.32
C GLY A 40 -5.24 1.38 30.41
N GLY A 41 -4.02 1.88 30.67
CA GLY A 41 -2.76 1.40 30.07
C GLY A 41 -2.40 2.04 28.72
N ILE A 42 -1.26 1.63 28.15
CA ILE A 42 -0.72 2.21 26.90
C ILE A 42 -1.42 1.60 25.67
N SER A 43 -1.31 0.28 25.52
CA SER A 43 -1.86 -0.45 24.38
C SER A 43 -2.44 -1.80 24.82
N LYS A 44 -3.08 -2.50 23.88
CA LYS A 44 -3.67 -3.82 24.11
C LYS A 44 -2.54 -4.85 24.26
N ALA A 45 -2.45 -5.49 25.43
CA ALA A 45 -1.45 -6.53 25.67
C ALA A 45 -1.86 -7.84 24.97
N SER A 46 -1.42 -8.03 23.72
CA SER A 46 -1.55 -9.31 23.03
C SER A 46 -0.31 -9.61 22.20
N ARG A 47 0.17 -10.85 22.32
CA ARG A 47 1.37 -11.32 21.61
C ARG A 47 1.09 -11.67 20.14
N VAL A 48 -0.18 -11.83 19.77
CA VAL A 48 -0.59 -12.38 18.47
C VAL A 48 -1.56 -11.46 17.72
N ILE A 49 -2.41 -10.72 18.45
CA ILE A 49 -3.43 -9.83 17.89
C ILE A 49 -2.97 -8.40 18.19
N ASN A 50 -3.18 -7.47 17.26
CA ASN A 50 -2.76 -6.06 17.38
C ASN A 50 -1.24 -5.90 17.27
N LEU A 51 -0.66 -6.48 16.21
CA LEU A 51 0.77 -6.44 15.91
C LEU A 51 1.37 -5.02 15.89
N SER A 52 0.56 -4.05 15.48
CA SER A 52 0.88 -2.61 15.48
C SER A 52 0.55 -1.96 16.82
N GLU A 53 1.16 -2.46 17.90
CA GLU A 53 0.88 -2.01 19.28
C GLU A 53 1.02 -0.48 19.45
N ASP A 54 1.93 0.13 18.70
CA ASP A 54 2.20 1.55 18.62
C ASP A 54 1.01 2.33 18.05
N ILE A 55 0.43 1.85 16.94
CA ILE A 55 -0.75 2.45 16.33
C ILE A 55 -1.96 2.31 17.26
N PHE A 56 -2.13 1.13 17.89
CA PHE A 56 -3.20 0.91 18.86
C PHE A 56 -3.04 1.77 20.13
N ALA A 57 -1.81 2.08 20.54
CA ALA A 57 -1.57 3.06 21.59
C ALA A 57 -2.07 4.44 21.16
N GLY A 58 -1.75 4.88 19.94
CA GLY A 58 -2.24 6.15 19.38
C GLY A 58 -3.77 6.23 19.28
N PHE A 59 -4.44 5.13 18.91
CA PHE A 59 -5.90 5.04 18.92
C PHE A 59 -6.46 5.22 20.33
N ASN A 60 -5.92 4.51 21.31
CA ASN A 60 -6.36 4.61 22.71
C ASN A 60 -6.13 6.02 23.25
N SER A 61 -4.97 6.64 23.02
CA SER A 61 -4.68 8.00 23.45
C SER A 61 -5.70 8.98 22.89
N THR A 62 -6.00 8.88 21.59
CA THR A 62 -6.97 9.76 20.93
C THR A 62 -8.42 9.51 21.40
N LEU A 63 -8.82 8.25 21.56
CA LEU A 63 -10.14 7.89 22.11
C LEU A 63 -10.32 8.34 23.57
N ARG A 64 -9.24 8.58 24.29
CA ARG A 64 -9.26 9.06 25.68
C ARG A 64 -9.11 10.59 25.81
N GLY A 65 -9.18 11.30 24.69
CA GLY A 65 -9.07 12.77 24.65
C GLY A 65 -7.63 13.30 24.67
N GLY A 66 -6.63 12.43 24.55
CA GLY A 66 -5.24 12.82 24.35
C GLY A 66 -4.96 13.25 22.91
N SER A 67 -3.80 13.88 22.70
CA SER A 67 -3.30 14.25 21.38
C SER A 67 -1.86 13.75 21.23
N VAL A 68 -1.52 13.26 20.03
CA VAL A 68 -0.18 12.79 19.70
C VAL A 68 0.53 13.90 18.92
N THR A 69 1.45 14.60 19.58
CA THR A 69 2.25 15.65 18.94
C THR A 69 3.46 15.05 18.24
N HIS A 70 4.06 15.79 17.30
CA HIS A 70 5.30 15.42 16.65
C HIS A 70 6.34 16.51 16.94
N HIS A 71 7.47 16.09 17.51
CA HIS A 71 8.58 16.99 17.84
C HIS A 71 9.86 16.44 17.21
N GLU A 72 10.50 17.25 16.37
CA GLU A 72 11.73 16.89 15.69
C GLU A 72 12.92 17.31 16.55
N TYR A 73 13.34 16.43 17.48
CA TYR A 73 14.37 16.80 18.46
C TYR A 73 15.80 16.39 18.08
N ILE A 74 16.02 15.63 17.01
CA ILE A 74 17.29 15.33 16.30
C ILE A 74 17.01 14.13 15.38
N GLN A 75 17.43 14.19 14.11
CA GLN A 75 17.41 13.03 13.21
C GLN A 75 18.52 12.05 13.62
N VAL A 76 18.24 11.16 14.58
CA VAL A 76 19.11 10.00 14.80
C VAL A 76 18.74 8.97 13.74
N GLY A 77 19.54 8.92 12.67
CA GLY A 77 19.32 8.06 11.51
C GLY A 77 19.19 6.60 11.92
N LYS A 78 17.95 6.10 11.94
CA LYS A 78 17.65 4.66 11.94
C LYS A 78 17.48 4.12 10.52
N GLY A 79 17.78 4.95 9.51
CA GLY A 79 17.92 4.53 8.12
C GLY A 79 19.04 3.52 8.02
N ARG A 80 18.76 2.38 7.41
CA ARG A 80 19.72 1.30 7.19
C ARG A 80 19.64 0.90 5.73
N ASP A 81 20.75 0.46 5.17
CA ASP A 81 20.73 -0.20 3.87
C ASP A 81 19.93 -1.49 4.01
N VAL A 82 18.77 -1.51 3.36
CA VAL A 82 17.81 -2.61 3.40
C VAL A 82 17.72 -3.25 2.02
N GLY A 83 17.86 -4.57 1.99
CA GLY A 83 17.68 -5.36 0.77
C GLY A 83 16.19 -5.58 0.47
N LEU A 84 15.90 -6.03 -0.75
CA LEU A 84 14.53 -6.27 -1.21
C LEU A 84 13.71 -7.15 -0.26
N ASN A 85 14.31 -8.21 0.30
CA ASN A 85 13.65 -9.11 1.25
C ASN A 85 13.30 -8.40 2.56
N GLN A 86 14.18 -7.54 3.08
CA GLN A 86 13.93 -6.78 4.31
C GLN A 86 12.81 -5.76 4.09
N ILE A 87 12.84 -5.05 2.95
CA ILE A 87 11.79 -4.10 2.57
C ILE A 87 10.45 -4.84 2.45
N SER A 88 10.41 -5.95 1.73
CA SER A 88 9.18 -6.73 1.53
C SER A 88 8.62 -7.26 2.85
N MET A 89 9.47 -7.71 3.77
CA MET A 89 9.04 -8.13 5.11
C MET A 89 8.52 -6.96 5.96
N PHE A 90 9.13 -5.79 5.82
CA PHE A 90 8.67 -4.57 6.48
C PHE A 90 7.30 -4.13 5.97
N GLU A 91 7.12 -4.09 4.65
CA GLU A 91 5.82 -3.78 4.04
C GLU A 91 4.76 -4.82 4.38
N ALA A 92 5.11 -6.10 4.40
CA ALA A 92 4.23 -7.17 4.86
C ALA A 92 3.80 -6.95 6.32
N LYS A 93 4.70 -6.51 7.19
CA LYS A 93 4.40 -6.17 8.59
C LYS A 93 3.37 -5.04 8.68
N ILE A 94 3.58 -3.95 7.94
CA ILE A 94 2.65 -2.80 7.95
C ILE A 94 1.30 -3.20 7.36
N ALA A 95 1.27 -3.95 6.26
CA ALA A 95 0.05 -4.41 5.61
C ALA A 95 -0.78 -5.34 6.51
N ASN A 96 -0.14 -6.28 7.22
CA ASN A 96 -0.83 -7.12 8.20
C ASN A 96 -1.38 -6.27 9.35
N GLY A 97 -0.60 -5.34 9.88
CA GLY A 97 -1.05 -4.42 10.94
C GLY A 97 -2.27 -3.60 10.54
N ASN A 98 -2.30 -3.08 9.30
CA ASN A 98 -3.47 -2.37 8.77
C ASN A 98 -4.68 -3.29 8.54
N GLY A 99 -4.45 -4.55 8.17
CA GLY A 99 -5.51 -5.56 8.11
C GLY A 99 -6.18 -5.78 9.47
N GLU A 100 -5.40 -5.85 10.55
CA GLU A 100 -5.93 -5.96 11.91
C GLU A 100 -6.63 -4.68 12.37
N GLN A 101 -6.12 -3.51 12.00
CA GLN A 101 -6.79 -2.24 12.27
C GLN A 101 -8.18 -2.19 11.59
N SER A 102 -8.28 -2.69 10.36
CA SER A 102 -9.54 -2.76 9.60
C SER A 102 -10.60 -3.63 10.29
N LEU A 103 -10.15 -4.68 10.99
CA LEU A 103 -11.01 -5.56 11.78
C LEU A 103 -11.26 -5.03 13.21
N SER A 104 -10.54 -3.99 13.64
CA SER A 104 -10.65 -3.47 15.00
C SER A 104 -11.86 -2.56 15.19
N ARG A 105 -12.52 -2.72 16.34
CA ARG A 105 -13.58 -1.82 16.83
C ARG A 105 -13.07 -0.40 17.12
N ASP A 106 -11.77 -0.19 17.23
CA ASP A 106 -11.22 1.13 17.56
C ASP A 106 -11.43 2.12 16.41
N ILE A 107 -11.34 1.66 15.17
CA ILE A 107 -11.60 2.49 13.98
C ILE A 107 -13.06 2.92 13.93
N TYR A 108 -13.97 2.00 14.22
CA TYR A 108 -15.38 2.32 14.37
C TYR A 108 -15.61 3.40 15.45
N ARG A 109 -14.94 3.28 16.60
CA ARG A 109 -15.04 4.27 17.70
C ARG A 109 -14.41 5.61 17.33
N LEU A 110 -13.29 5.61 16.61
CA LEU A 110 -12.63 6.83 16.12
C LEU A 110 -13.52 7.55 15.10
N GLY A 111 -14.17 6.80 14.20
CA GLY A 111 -15.11 7.35 13.22
C GLY A 111 -16.30 8.07 13.84
N HIS A 112 -16.74 7.68 15.05
CA HIS A 112 -17.80 8.40 15.77
C HIS A 112 -17.33 9.70 16.44
N ARG A 113 -16.01 9.88 16.61
CA ARG A 113 -15.43 11.04 17.31
C ARG A 113 -14.70 12.01 16.39
N PHE A 114 -14.40 11.60 15.16
CA PHE A 114 -13.75 12.45 14.18
C PHE A 114 -14.78 13.23 13.38
N ASP A 115 -14.49 14.51 13.17
CA ASP A 115 -15.08 15.32 12.13
C ASP A 115 -14.69 14.79 10.75
N PHE A 116 -15.40 15.25 9.72
CA PHE A 116 -15.24 14.78 8.36
C PHE A 116 -13.78 14.82 7.87
N PHE A 117 -13.05 15.90 8.12
CA PHE A 117 -11.67 16.06 7.63
C PHE A 117 -10.70 15.12 8.35
N ARG A 118 -10.84 14.95 9.66
CA ARG A 118 -10.03 13.99 10.43
C ARG A 118 -10.37 12.56 10.04
N MET A 119 -11.64 12.24 9.80
CA MET A 119 -12.03 10.91 9.36
C MET A 119 -11.52 10.60 7.95
N LEU A 120 -11.62 11.56 7.03
CA LEU A 120 -11.07 11.44 5.67
C LEU A 120 -9.56 11.23 5.70
N SER A 121 -8.86 12.00 6.53
CA SER A 121 -7.42 11.87 6.72
C SER A 121 -7.04 10.52 7.31
N CYS A 122 -7.75 10.07 8.34
CA CYS A 122 -7.59 8.75 8.94
C CYS A 122 -7.79 7.66 7.88
N TYR A 123 -8.83 7.76 7.05
CA TYR A 123 -9.11 6.81 5.98
C TYR A 123 -7.94 6.72 4.99
N PHE A 124 -7.49 7.83 4.42
CA PHE A 124 -6.43 7.81 3.41
C PHE A 124 -5.04 7.47 3.95
N THR A 125 -4.79 7.65 5.23
CA THR A 125 -3.46 7.44 5.83
C THR A 125 -3.31 6.09 6.51
N THR A 126 -4.43 5.44 6.84
CA THR A 126 -4.47 4.11 7.45
C THR A 126 -5.13 3.10 6.51
N ILE A 127 -6.38 2.72 6.78
CA ILE A 127 -7.07 1.56 6.20
C ILE A 127 -7.49 1.78 4.76
N GLY A 128 -7.97 2.96 4.42
CA GLY A 128 -8.47 3.29 3.10
C GLY A 128 -7.41 3.12 2.02
N PHE A 129 -6.15 3.45 2.31
CA PHE A 129 -5.03 3.23 1.39
C PHE A 129 -4.87 1.75 1.00
N TYR A 130 -4.79 0.85 2.00
CA TYR A 130 -4.63 -0.58 1.77
C TYR A 130 -5.89 -1.22 1.19
N TYR A 131 -7.07 -0.73 1.58
CA TYR A 131 -8.34 -1.17 1.04
C TYR A 131 -8.48 -0.80 -0.45
N SER A 132 -8.16 0.44 -0.82
CA SER A 132 -8.16 0.87 -2.22
C SER A 132 -7.15 0.07 -3.05
N MET A 133 -5.94 -0.19 -2.54
CA MET A 133 -4.97 -1.07 -3.21
C MET A 133 -5.53 -2.48 -3.46
N LEU A 134 -6.20 -3.06 -2.47
CA LEU A 134 -6.82 -4.38 -2.59
C LEU A 134 -7.90 -4.37 -3.68
N ILE A 135 -8.80 -3.38 -3.67
CA ILE A 135 -9.83 -3.21 -4.70
C ILE A 135 -9.20 -3.09 -6.08
N THR A 136 -8.17 -2.26 -6.26
CA THR A 136 -7.50 -2.09 -7.55
C THR A 136 -6.98 -3.41 -8.10
N VAL A 137 -6.31 -4.23 -7.27
CA VAL A 137 -5.84 -5.55 -7.69
C VAL A 137 -7.01 -6.48 -8.00
N LEU A 138 -8.05 -6.52 -7.18
CA LEU A 138 -9.25 -7.33 -7.45
C LEU A 138 -9.94 -6.92 -8.75
N THR A 139 -10.02 -5.63 -9.07
CA THR A 139 -10.57 -5.14 -10.33
C THR A 139 -9.78 -5.66 -11.53
N VAL A 140 -8.45 -5.71 -11.46
CA VAL A 140 -7.61 -6.31 -12.52
C VAL A 140 -7.94 -7.79 -12.72
N TYR A 141 -8.07 -8.54 -11.62
CA TYR A 141 -8.44 -9.96 -11.68
C TYR A 141 -9.84 -10.16 -12.27
N ILE A 142 -10.85 -9.44 -11.77
CA ILE A 142 -12.22 -9.51 -12.28
C ILE A 142 -12.27 -9.12 -13.75
N PHE A 143 -11.52 -8.09 -14.16
CA PHE A 143 -11.45 -7.67 -15.55
C PHE A 143 -10.86 -8.77 -16.46
N LEU A 144 -9.74 -9.39 -16.06
CA LEU A 144 -9.09 -10.45 -16.85
C LEU A 144 -9.95 -11.72 -16.93
N TYR A 145 -10.48 -12.19 -15.80
CA TYR A 145 -11.37 -13.34 -15.77
C TYR A 145 -12.67 -13.07 -16.54
N GLY A 146 -13.25 -11.87 -16.39
CA GLY A 146 -14.43 -11.46 -17.15
C GLY A 146 -14.17 -11.41 -18.66
N ARG A 147 -13.02 -10.89 -19.09
CA ARG A 147 -12.62 -10.89 -20.51
C ARG A 147 -12.43 -12.30 -21.04
N LEU A 148 -11.74 -13.16 -20.30
CA LEU A 148 -11.55 -14.55 -20.68
C LEU A 148 -12.89 -15.30 -20.80
N TYR A 149 -13.82 -15.07 -19.88
CA TYR A 149 -15.17 -15.63 -19.96
C TYR A 149 -15.92 -15.18 -21.23
N LEU A 150 -15.84 -13.89 -21.59
CA LEU A 150 -16.49 -13.36 -22.80
C LEU A 150 -15.91 -13.97 -24.09
N VAL A 151 -14.61 -14.21 -24.12
CA VAL A 151 -13.92 -14.81 -25.27
C VAL A 151 -14.30 -16.28 -25.41
N LEU A 152 -14.22 -17.05 -24.32
CA LEU A 152 -14.52 -18.49 -24.33
C LEU A 152 -16.01 -18.78 -24.58
N SER A 153 -16.91 -17.91 -24.15
CA SER A 153 -18.35 -18.07 -24.40
C SER A 153 -18.78 -17.67 -25.82
N GLY A 154 -17.88 -17.12 -26.65
CA GLY A 154 -18.21 -16.58 -27.97
C GLY A 154 -19.08 -15.32 -27.92
N LEU A 155 -19.45 -14.84 -26.73
CA LEU A 155 -20.27 -13.65 -26.53
C LEU A 155 -19.56 -12.40 -27.05
N GLU A 156 -18.22 -12.38 -27.04
CA GLU A 156 -17.43 -11.31 -27.62
C GLU A 156 -17.66 -11.16 -29.14
N GLN A 157 -17.84 -12.26 -29.88
CA GLN A 157 -18.16 -12.22 -31.31
C GLN A 157 -19.58 -11.67 -31.54
N GLY A 158 -20.55 -12.08 -30.71
CA GLY A 158 -21.91 -11.55 -30.72
C GLY A 158 -22.00 -10.06 -30.37
N LEU A 159 -21.22 -9.61 -29.37
CA LEU A 159 -21.13 -8.21 -28.97
C LEU A 159 -20.41 -7.35 -30.01
N ASN A 160 -19.40 -7.88 -30.70
CA ASN A 160 -18.69 -7.19 -31.78
C ASN A 160 -19.56 -6.92 -33.01
N ASN A 161 -20.67 -7.63 -33.19
CA ASN A 161 -21.66 -7.33 -34.23
C ASN A 161 -22.47 -6.07 -33.93
N TYR A 162 -22.61 -5.67 -32.65
CA TYR A 162 -23.25 -4.43 -32.26
C TYR A 162 -22.25 -3.27 -32.22
N ARG A 163 -22.41 -2.29 -33.13
CA ARG A 163 -21.56 -1.08 -33.26
C ARG A 163 -21.28 -0.33 -31.94
N ARG A 164 -22.17 -0.43 -30.95
CA ARG A 164 -22.04 0.23 -29.63
C ARG A 164 -20.92 -0.36 -28.75
N PHE A 165 -20.56 -1.63 -28.94
CA PHE A 165 -19.51 -2.31 -28.16
C PHE A 165 -18.17 -2.43 -28.90
N ARG A 166 -18.18 -2.27 -30.23
CA ARG A 166 -16.98 -2.33 -31.09
C ARG A 166 -15.97 -1.20 -30.81
N ASN A 167 -16.42 -0.07 -30.25
CA ASN A 167 -15.58 1.07 -29.88
C ASN A 167 -15.53 1.26 -28.36
N SER A 168 -14.87 0.34 -27.64
CA SER A 168 -14.49 0.56 -26.22
C SER A 168 -13.26 1.47 -26.06
N LYS A 169 -12.89 2.25 -27.09
CA LYS A 169 -11.86 3.29 -27.01
C LYS A 169 -12.08 4.26 -25.84
N PRO A 170 -13.31 4.74 -25.53
CA PRO A 170 -13.51 5.64 -24.40
C PRO A 170 -13.26 4.96 -23.05
N LEU A 171 -13.64 3.70 -22.90
CA LEU A 171 -13.42 2.93 -21.67
C LEU A 171 -11.93 2.58 -21.48
N GLN A 172 -11.26 2.17 -22.56
CA GLN A 172 -9.83 1.91 -22.56
C GLN A 172 -9.02 3.18 -22.29
N VAL A 173 -9.42 4.31 -22.90
CA VAL A 173 -8.81 5.62 -22.67
C VAL A 173 -9.10 6.12 -21.25
N ALA A 174 -10.30 5.91 -20.70
CA ALA A 174 -10.63 6.27 -19.31
C ALA A 174 -9.84 5.43 -18.30
N LEU A 175 -9.71 4.11 -18.52
CA LEU A 175 -8.90 3.23 -17.67
C LEU A 175 -7.41 3.57 -17.79
N ALA A 176 -6.91 3.86 -19.00
CA ALA A 176 -5.52 4.25 -19.23
C ALA A 176 -5.22 5.62 -18.62
N SER A 177 -6.10 6.62 -18.80
CA SER A 177 -5.93 7.96 -18.23
C SER A 177 -6.01 7.93 -16.71
N GLN A 178 -6.93 7.14 -16.14
CA GLN A 178 -7.05 6.98 -14.69
C GLN A 178 -5.83 6.26 -14.09
N SER A 179 -5.32 5.23 -14.75
CA SER A 179 -4.12 4.51 -14.32
C SER A 179 -2.86 5.40 -14.42
N PHE A 180 -2.74 6.18 -15.49
CA PHE A 180 -1.57 7.03 -15.72
C PHE A 180 -1.55 8.28 -14.82
N VAL A 181 -2.67 9.03 -14.78
CA VAL A 181 -2.75 10.32 -14.08
C VAL A 181 -2.95 10.12 -12.58
N GLN A 182 -3.82 9.19 -12.17
CA GLN A 182 -4.26 9.08 -10.78
C GLN A 182 -3.34 8.18 -9.94
N ILE A 183 -2.86 7.07 -10.50
CA ILE A 183 -1.98 6.14 -9.77
C ILE A 183 -0.50 6.54 -9.91
N GLY A 184 -0.07 6.97 -11.09
CA GLY A 184 1.33 7.32 -11.36
C GLY A 184 1.73 8.72 -10.88
N PHE A 185 1.00 9.75 -11.32
CA PHE A 185 1.42 11.14 -11.14
C PHE A 185 1.04 11.71 -9.76
N LEU A 186 -0.23 11.54 -9.34
CA LEU A 186 -0.71 12.10 -8.07
C LEU A 186 -0.07 11.45 -6.83
N MET A 187 0.31 10.18 -6.89
CA MET A 187 1.00 9.51 -5.78
C MET A 187 2.48 9.90 -5.69
N ALA A 188 3.10 10.28 -6.80
CA ALA A 188 4.50 10.75 -6.83
C ALA A 188 4.63 12.25 -6.45
N LEU A 189 3.53 13.01 -6.57
CA LEU A 189 3.51 14.46 -6.35
C LEU A 189 3.97 14.87 -4.93
N PRO A 190 3.52 14.22 -3.83
CA PRO A 190 4.01 14.58 -2.49
C PRO A 190 5.53 14.45 -2.35
N MET A 191 6.11 13.39 -2.93
CA MET A 191 7.56 13.17 -2.92
C MET A 191 8.29 14.24 -3.75
N LEU A 192 7.77 14.56 -4.94
CA LEU A 192 8.31 15.61 -5.79
C LEU A 192 8.29 16.98 -5.12
N MET A 193 7.19 17.29 -4.41
CA MET A 193 7.04 18.54 -3.68
C MET A 193 8.03 18.62 -2.52
N GLU A 194 8.23 17.54 -1.78
CA GLU A 194 9.20 17.50 -0.68
C GLU A 194 10.64 17.71 -1.18
N ILE A 195 11.07 16.94 -2.18
CA ILE A 195 12.41 17.11 -2.77
C ILE A 195 12.55 18.51 -3.37
N GLY A 196 11.47 19.03 -3.99
CA GLY A 196 11.42 20.36 -4.55
C GLY A 196 11.59 21.47 -3.52
N LEU A 197 10.96 21.32 -2.35
CA LEU A 197 11.04 22.27 -1.24
C LEU A 197 12.38 22.18 -0.49
N GLU A 198 12.96 21.00 -0.36
CA GLU A 198 14.21 20.80 0.39
C GLU A 198 15.47 21.05 -0.46
N LYS A 199 15.49 20.59 -1.71
CA LYS A 199 16.67 20.59 -2.59
C LYS A 199 16.49 21.41 -3.87
N GLY A 200 15.29 21.98 -4.10
CA GLY A 200 14.94 22.77 -5.27
C GLY A 200 14.29 21.96 -6.40
N PHE A 201 13.44 22.63 -7.19
CA PHE A 201 12.66 22.00 -8.27
C PHE A 201 13.50 21.32 -9.35
N ARG A 202 14.68 21.86 -9.68
CA ARG A 202 15.59 21.26 -10.65
C ARG A 202 16.12 19.90 -10.16
N ALA A 203 16.48 19.82 -8.87
CA ALA A 203 16.92 18.58 -8.26
C ALA A 203 15.78 17.56 -8.19
N ALA A 204 14.56 17.99 -7.85
CA ALA A 204 13.38 17.13 -7.83
C ALA A 204 13.07 16.50 -9.19
N LEU A 205 13.13 17.29 -10.27
CA LEU A 205 12.92 16.77 -11.63
C LEU A 205 14.00 15.78 -12.03
N SER A 206 15.27 16.07 -11.71
CA SER A 206 16.38 15.16 -11.97
C SER A 206 16.25 13.85 -11.21
N GLU A 207 15.92 13.90 -9.91
CA GLU A 207 15.71 12.70 -9.08
C GLU A 207 14.52 11.88 -9.60
N PHE A 208 13.44 12.51 -10.04
CA PHE A 208 12.29 11.80 -10.63
C PHE A 208 12.66 11.04 -11.89
N VAL A 209 13.38 11.66 -12.83
CA VAL A 209 13.84 10.99 -14.05
C VAL A 209 14.75 9.82 -13.70
N LEU A 210 15.68 10.01 -12.76
CA LEU A 210 16.57 8.94 -12.28
C LEU A 210 15.78 7.77 -11.67
N MET A 211 14.75 8.03 -10.88
CA MET A 211 13.89 6.98 -10.31
C MET A 211 13.20 6.15 -11.40
N GLN A 212 12.74 6.78 -12.48
CA GLN A 212 12.14 6.03 -13.60
C GLN A 212 13.18 5.17 -14.33
N LEU A 213 14.39 5.69 -14.55
CA LEU A 213 15.50 4.93 -15.15
C LEU A 213 15.95 3.75 -14.27
N GLN A 214 15.83 3.88 -12.95
CA GLN A 214 16.10 2.82 -11.97
C GLN A 214 14.97 1.78 -11.85
N LEU A 215 13.98 1.81 -12.74
CA LEU A 215 12.85 0.88 -12.75
C LEU A 215 11.98 0.95 -11.48
N ALA A 216 11.84 2.13 -10.88
CA ALA A 216 10.95 2.35 -9.74
C ALA A 216 9.51 1.83 -9.96
N PRO A 217 8.89 1.95 -11.16
CA PRO A 217 7.56 1.37 -11.39
C PRO A 217 7.49 -0.13 -11.17
N VAL A 218 8.54 -0.87 -11.56
CA VAL A 218 8.63 -2.33 -11.36
C VAL A 218 8.72 -2.65 -9.88
N PHE A 219 9.57 -1.92 -9.15
CA PHE A 219 9.71 -2.07 -7.70
C PHE A 219 8.40 -1.76 -6.96
N PHE A 220 7.73 -0.66 -7.28
CA PHE A 220 6.48 -0.28 -6.60
C PHE A 220 5.33 -1.24 -6.92
N THR A 221 5.27 -1.77 -8.14
CA THR A 221 4.31 -2.83 -8.53
C THR A 221 4.56 -4.11 -7.74
N PHE A 222 5.83 -4.49 -7.55
CA PHE A 222 6.20 -5.62 -6.69
C PHE A 222 5.80 -5.38 -5.22
N SER A 223 6.08 -4.18 -4.70
CA SER A 223 5.67 -3.75 -3.35
C SER A 223 4.14 -3.81 -3.18
N LEU A 224 3.38 -3.39 -4.21
CA LEU A 224 1.91 -3.45 -4.22
C LEU A 224 1.41 -4.90 -4.10
N GLY A 225 2.03 -5.84 -4.82
CA GLY A 225 1.73 -7.28 -4.72
C GLY A 225 1.94 -7.81 -3.29
N THR A 226 3.02 -7.38 -2.64
CA THR A 226 3.30 -7.70 -1.23
C THR A 226 2.21 -7.14 -0.31
N LYS A 227 1.96 -5.83 -0.35
CA LYS A 227 0.98 -5.15 0.51
C LYS A 227 -0.40 -5.76 0.40
N THR A 228 -0.89 -5.94 -0.83
CA THR A 228 -2.23 -6.47 -1.10
C THR A 228 -2.38 -7.93 -0.69
N HIS A 229 -1.36 -8.77 -0.89
CA HIS A 229 -1.40 -10.17 -0.46
C HIS A 229 -1.52 -10.32 1.05
N TYR A 230 -0.69 -9.59 1.82
CA TYR A 230 -0.68 -9.68 3.28
C TYR A 230 -1.89 -9.00 3.92
N TYR A 231 -2.31 -7.85 3.39
CA TYR A 231 -3.53 -7.18 3.82
C TYR A 231 -4.78 -8.05 3.59
N GLY A 232 -4.97 -8.56 2.36
CA GLY A 232 -6.12 -9.41 2.02
C GLY A 232 -6.14 -10.73 2.80
N ARG A 233 -4.97 -11.35 3.03
CA ARG A 233 -4.87 -12.55 3.87
C ARG A 233 -5.32 -12.28 5.30
N THR A 234 -4.90 -11.16 5.88
CA THR A 234 -5.28 -10.77 7.24
C THR A 234 -6.79 -10.52 7.34
N LEU A 235 -7.39 -9.90 6.31
CA LEU A 235 -8.83 -9.68 6.27
C LEU A 235 -9.64 -10.99 6.21
N LEU A 236 -9.18 -11.96 5.41
CA LEU A 236 -9.91 -13.22 5.17
C LEU A 236 -9.71 -14.26 6.28
N HIS A 237 -8.49 -14.41 6.78
CA HIS A 237 -8.13 -15.50 7.70
C HIS A 237 -7.85 -15.02 9.12
N GLY A 238 -7.72 -13.70 9.34
CA GLY A 238 -7.23 -13.14 10.59
C GLY A 238 -5.77 -13.49 10.88
N GLY A 239 -5.26 -12.94 11.98
CA GLY A 239 -3.97 -13.32 12.59
C GLY A 239 -2.73 -12.78 11.87
N ALA A 240 -2.32 -11.55 12.19
CA ALA A 240 -1.03 -11.03 11.77
C ALA A 240 0.10 -11.75 12.51
N LYS A 241 0.82 -12.65 11.85
CA LYS A 241 2.03 -13.23 12.45
C LYS A 241 3.18 -12.23 12.36
N TYR A 242 3.79 -11.89 13.51
CA TYR A 242 5.04 -11.14 13.53
C TYR A 242 6.09 -11.84 12.67
N ARG A 243 6.67 -11.10 11.73
CA ARG A 243 7.83 -11.54 10.97
C ARG A 243 9.01 -10.64 11.33
N PRO A 244 10.09 -11.19 11.89
CA PRO A 244 11.26 -10.39 12.20
C PRO A 244 11.84 -9.86 10.89
N THR A 245 11.88 -8.54 10.75
CA THR A 245 12.69 -7.89 9.72
C THR A 245 14.15 -8.07 10.14
N GLY A 246 14.90 -8.88 9.40
CA GLY A 246 16.31 -9.17 9.72
C GLY A 246 17.13 -7.89 9.88
N ARG A 247 18.06 -7.85 10.84
CA ARG A 247 18.87 -6.67 11.18
C ARG A 247 20.32 -6.72 10.65
N GLY A 248 20.64 -7.69 9.78
CA GLY A 248 21.97 -7.84 9.20
C GLY A 248 22.20 -6.94 8.00
N PHE A 249 23.48 -6.66 7.70
CA PHE A 249 23.89 -5.99 6.47
C PHE A 249 23.61 -6.88 5.25
N VAL A 250 23.15 -6.28 4.16
CA VAL A 250 22.86 -6.99 2.91
C VAL A 250 24.13 -7.07 2.07
N VAL A 251 25.11 -7.83 2.58
CA VAL A 251 26.38 -8.09 1.88
C VAL A 251 26.33 -9.45 1.15
N PHE A 252 25.35 -10.30 1.49
CA PHE A 252 25.26 -11.66 0.98
C PHE A 252 24.05 -11.87 0.07
N HIS A 253 24.26 -12.68 -0.97
CA HIS A 253 23.20 -13.11 -1.88
C HIS A 253 22.23 -14.06 -1.15
N ALA A 254 20.94 -13.74 -1.20
CA ALA A 254 19.90 -14.62 -0.68
C ALA A 254 19.76 -15.88 -1.57
N LYS A 255 19.63 -17.05 -0.95
CA LYS A 255 19.44 -18.32 -1.68
C LYS A 255 18.10 -18.31 -2.40
N PHE A 256 18.04 -18.89 -3.61
CA PHE A 256 16.80 -18.99 -4.37
C PHE A 256 15.67 -19.68 -3.58
N ALA A 257 15.98 -20.74 -2.83
CA ALA A 257 15.01 -21.45 -2.01
C ALA A 257 14.33 -20.54 -0.96
N GLU A 258 15.05 -19.58 -0.38
CA GLU A 258 14.50 -18.63 0.58
C GLU A 258 13.60 -17.61 -0.12
N ASN A 259 14.07 -17.04 -1.25
CA ASN A 259 13.29 -16.11 -2.05
C ASN A 259 11.99 -16.75 -2.57
N TYR A 260 12.08 -17.97 -3.09
CA TYR A 260 10.93 -18.71 -3.59
C TYR A 260 9.92 -18.99 -2.46
N ARG A 261 10.38 -19.42 -1.27
CA ARG A 261 9.47 -19.62 -0.13
C ARG A 261 8.80 -18.32 0.31
N LEU A 262 9.51 -17.19 0.28
CA LEU A 262 8.98 -15.89 0.67
C LEU A 262 7.94 -15.35 -0.34
N TYR A 263 8.21 -15.51 -1.64
CA TYR A 263 7.44 -14.89 -2.71
C TYR A 263 6.51 -15.83 -3.48
N SER A 264 6.56 -17.15 -3.24
CA SER A 264 5.75 -18.13 -3.99
C SER A 264 4.27 -17.78 -4.02
N ARG A 265 3.66 -17.60 -2.84
CA ARG A 265 2.22 -17.33 -2.69
C ARG A 265 1.82 -15.89 -2.99
N SER A 266 2.74 -14.93 -2.78
CA SER A 266 2.46 -13.52 -2.98
C SER A 266 2.65 -13.06 -4.42
N HIS A 267 3.65 -13.61 -5.14
CA HIS A 267 4.02 -13.18 -6.48
C HIS A 267 4.01 -14.33 -7.50
N PHE A 268 4.74 -15.42 -7.28
CA PHE A 268 4.91 -16.43 -8.34
C PHE A 268 3.58 -17.10 -8.75
N VAL A 269 2.79 -17.59 -7.79
CA VAL A 269 1.50 -18.24 -8.09
C VAL A 269 0.56 -17.28 -8.79
N LYS A 270 0.45 -16.04 -8.28
CA LYS A 270 -0.37 -14.99 -8.88
C LYS A 270 0.11 -14.59 -10.28
N GLY A 271 1.42 -14.50 -10.47
CA GLY A 271 2.05 -14.15 -11.74
C GLY A 271 1.84 -15.24 -12.79
N ILE A 272 2.01 -16.50 -12.43
CA ILE A 272 1.73 -17.64 -13.31
C ILE A 272 0.25 -17.70 -13.67
N GLU A 273 -0.64 -17.48 -12.70
CA GLU A 273 -2.09 -17.40 -12.93
C GLU A 273 -2.40 -16.31 -13.97
N LEU A 274 -1.94 -15.08 -13.75
CA LEU A 274 -2.14 -13.97 -14.69
C LEU A 274 -1.52 -14.25 -16.07
N MET A 275 -0.34 -14.87 -16.12
CA MET A 275 0.32 -15.25 -17.37
C MET A 275 -0.52 -16.28 -18.14
N ILE A 276 -1.05 -17.30 -17.48
CA ILE A 276 -1.93 -18.29 -18.11
C ILE A 276 -3.20 -17.62 -18.64
N LEU A 277 -3.83 -16.74 -17.86
CA LEU A 277 -5.02 -16.00 -18.30
C LEU A 277 -4.75 -15.17 -19.55
N LEU A 278 -3.60 -14.50 -19.62
CA LEU A 278 -3.20 -13.72 -20.78
C LEU A 278 -2.88 -14.58 -22.01
N ILE A 279 -2.19 -15.72 -21.83
CA ILE A 279 -1.91 -16.66 -22.92
C ILE A 279 -3.20 -17.23 -23.49
N VAL A 280 -4.12 -17.67 -22.62
CA VAL A 280 -5.44 -18.18 -23.04
C VAL A 280 -6.22 -17.07 -23.76
N TYR A 281 -6.22 -15.85 -23.23
CA TYR A 281 -6.86 -14.71 -23.90
C TYR A 281 -6.26 -14.45 -25.29
N GLU A 282 -4.93 -14.50 -25.44
CA GLU A 282 -4.27 -14.27 -26.74
C GLU A 282 -4.60 -15.37 -27.76
N ILE A 283 -4.65 -16.64 -27.33
CA ILE A 283 -4.97 -17.78 -28.22
C ILE A 283 -6.43 -17.71 -28.69
N PHE A 284 -7.37 -17.50 -27.77
CA PHE A 284 -8.80 -17.52 -28.09
C PHE A 284 -9.35 -16.16 -28.55
N GLY A 285 -8.60 -15.07 -28.37
CA GLY A 285 -8.96 -13.72 -28.81
C GLY A 285 -8.63 -13.42 -30.27
N GLN A 286 -7.85 -14.28 -30.95
CA GLN A 286 -7.48 -14.11 -32.37
C GLN A 286 -8.67 -14.02 -33.35
N PRO A 287 -9.81 -14.73 -33.18
CA PRO A 287 -10.95 -14.60 -34.08
C PRO A 287 -11.63 -13.21 -34.04
N SER A 288 -11.34 -12.39 -33.01
CA SER A 288 -11.98 -11.10 -32.74
C SER A 288 -11.14 -9.89 -33.18
N ARG A 289 -9.88 -10.07 -33.61
CA ARG A 289 -9.02 -8.99 -34.12
C ARG A 289 -9.29 -8.78 -35.62
N SER A 290 -10.06 -7.74 -35.96
CA SER A 290 -9.93 -7.13 -37.28
C SER A 290 -8.54 -6.47 -37.38
N PRO A 291 -7.80 -6.65 -38.48
CA PRO A 291 -6.47 -6.05 -38.63
C PRO A 291 -6.66 -4.54 -38.81
N VAL A 292 -6.27 -3.77 -37.80
CA VAL A 292 -6.13 -2.33 -37.93
C VAL A 292 -4.66 -2.02 -37.67
N ALA A 293 -3.98 -1.78 -38.80
CA ALA A 293 -2.67 -1.16 -38.89
C ALA A 293 -2.67 0.26 -38.28
#